data_AF-A0A821WNH9-F1
#
_entry.id   AF-A0A821WNH9-F1
#
_cell.length_a   1.000
_cell.length_b   1.000
_cell.length_c   1.000
_cell.angle_alpha   90.00
_cell.angle_beta   90.00
_cell.angle_gamma   90.00
#
_symmetry.space_group_name_H-M   'P 1'
#
loop_
_entity.id
_entity.type
_entity.pdbx_description
1 polymer ?
#
loop_
_entity_poly.entity_id
_entity_poly.type
_entity_poly.pdbx_seq_one_letter_code
_entity_poly.pdbx_strand_id
1 'polypeptide(L)'
;ELNNRKNEPAEARRRKHSMSPTRTFGDDPPPRNQALPRNQPPAKNQSYAKNQPSPKNQPPARNQALARNLSVELYGDEKRLLERLKLEKNADVNSMNLNATDKRIYDENPHLHEVFLNRRSLTKFMNPFNDEMRILTNAPEQIPSNSINMQNQSTTEHWGQRKLLLTEIEFLTAYGAGRQFLVVYAGAAPGSHLNFLSSLFPHLKFVLFDTAQFDVQPTDRITIRKQKFDTDVARNCASSTPDILFICNVHTFNSYQYQEQDTVEDMENQKVWHKLLKPTMSLLNFRLPRKSGKFEYLNGQSIIEPWASKRTIECRLLVEKDAKLKQYDSTAFEDALTYFHNITRIMYYEHNIKYDEAEGLDHCYDCRTEIFILQLYLSIIQNVTDEADLTKRTVQMSSDISRQIVNKAREQSLGIKRTLDYIQKNTTASSNL
;
A
#
# COMPACT_ATOMS: atom_id res chain seq x y z
N GLU A 1 7.86 38.41 37.94
CA GLU A 1 7.01 39.28 37.09
C GLU A 1 7.15 38.77 35.66
N LEU A 2 6.13 38.06 35.17
CA LEU A 2 5.07 38.58 34.27
C LEU A 2 5.58 38.73 32.83
N ASN A 3 4.87 38.35 31.77
CA ASN A 3 3.77 37.42 31.49
C ASN A 3 3.50 37.60 29.99
N ASN A 4 3.06 36.53 29.33
CA ASN A 4 2.07 36.51 28.24
C ASN A 4 2.18 37.44 27.01
N ARG A 5 2.17 36.81 25.83
CA ARG A 5 1.07 36.88 24.83
C ARG A 5 1.39 35.89 23.68
N LYS A 6 0.71 34.74 23.61
CA LYS A 6 -0.62 34.47 23.01
C LYS A 6 -0.58 34.31 21.48
N ASN A 7 -0.89 33.08 21.09
CA ASN A 7 -1.51 32.57 19.86
C ASN A 7 -2.37 33.56 19.07
N GLU A 8 -2.23 33.52 17.73
CA GLU A 8 -3.32 33.58 16.76
C GLU A 8 -2.94 32.79 15.48
N PRO A 9 -3.94 32.34 14.67
CA PRO A 9 -3.86 31.11 13.87
C PRO A 9 -3.47 31.31 12.40
N ALA A 10 -2.99 30.22 11.80
CA ALA A 10 -2.56 30.13 10.41
C ALA A 10 -3.75 30.09 9.42
N GLU A 11 -4.33 31.26 9.14
CA GLU A 11 -5.04 31.53 7.88
C GLU A 11 -4.25 32.58 7.10
N ALA A 12 -3.36 32.16 6.19
CA ALA A 12 -2.93 32.95 5.03
C ALA A 12 -1.80 32.26 4.24
N ARG A 13 -2.13 31.36 3.32
CA ARG A 13 -1.33 31.18 2.08
C ARG A 13 -2.24 30.89 0.89
N ARG A 14 -2.97 31.93 0.46
CA ARG A 14 -3.50 32.07 -0.91
C ARG A 14 -2.97 33.38 -1.49
N ARG A 15 -2.29 33.29 -2.63
CA ARG A 15 -1.98 34.29 -3.68
C ARG A 15 -0.74 33.75 -4.41
N LYS A 16 -0.53 33.85 -5.72
CA LYS A 16 -1.22 34.41 -6.90
C LYS A 16 -0.29 34.03 -8.06
N HIS A 17 -0.80 33.66 -9.23
CA HIS A 17 -0.26 34.15 -10.50
C HIS A 17 -1.31 34.03 -11.60
N SER A 18 -1.71 35.20 -12.10
CA SER A 18 -2.46 35.44 -13.32
C SER A 18 -1.49 35.88 -14.42
N MET A 19 -1.66 35.38 -15.64
CA MET A 19 -2.07 36.19 -16.81
C MET A 19 -1.92 35.39 -18.11
N SER A 20 -2.99 35.46 -18.91
CA SER A 20 -3.11 35.02 -20.31
C SER A 20 -2.40 36.00 -21.26
N PRO A 21 -2.26 35.69 -22.57
CA PRO A 21 -3.33 36.06 -23.49
C PRO A 21 -3.63 35.06 -24.64
N THR A 22 -4.84 35.23 -25.14
CA THR A 22 -5.57 34.66 -26.28
C THR A 22 -4.88 34.70 -27.65
N ARG A 23 -5.15 33.67 -28.48
CA ARG A 23 -5.44 33.82 -29.92
C ARG A 23 -6.37 32.70 -30.43
N THR A 24 -7.42 33.12 -31.11
CA THR A 24 -8.47 32.39 -31.84
C THR A 24 -8.01 31.96 -33.23
N PHE A 25 -8.48 30.83 -33.76
CA PHE A 25 -8.94 30.62 -35.16
C PHE A 25 -9.73 29.30 -35.24
N GLY A 26 -10.77 29.28 -36.07
CA GLY A 26 -11.80 28.25 -36.11
C GLY A 26 -11.76 27.30 -37.32
N ASP A 27 -12.95 26.75 -37.57
CA ASP A 27 -13.49 26.10 -38.78
C ASP A 27 -13.42 24.55 -38.91
N ASP A 28 -14.59 23.98 -38.61
CA ASP A 28 -15.38 22.82 -39.12
C ASP A 28 -14.80 21.60 -39.90
N PRO A 29 -15.46 20.42 -39.78
CA PRO A 29 -15.01 19.10 -40.27
C PRO A 29 -15.65 18.70 -41.63
N PRO A 30 -15.23 17.59 -42.30
CA PRO A 30 -15.96 16.29 -42.26
C PRO A 30 -15.10 15.06 -42.74
N PRO A 31 -15.65 13.88 -43.16
CA PRO A 31 -16.80 13.08 -42.74
C PRO A 31 -16.48 11.60 -42.38
N ARG A 32 -17.52 10.90 -41.90
CA ARG A 32 -17.69 9.44 -41.71
C ARG A 32 -17.27 8.57 -42.91
N ASN A 33 -16.78 7.36 -42.63
CA ASN A 33 -17.12 6.18 -43.43
C ASN A 33 -17.11 4.85 -42.64
N GLN A 34 -18.31 4.27 -42.56
CA GLN A 34 -18.73 2.88 -42.81
C GLN A 34 -17.95 1.66 -42.25
N ALA A 35 -18.75 0.78 -41.67
CA ALA A 35 -18.47 -0.54 -41.14
C ALA A 35 -18.12 -1.59 -42.21
N LEU A 36 -17.58 -2.74 -41.78
CA LEU A 36 -18.02 -4.13 -42.06
C LEU A 36 -17.07 -5.14 -41.31
N PRO A 37 -17.45 -6.43 -41.14
CA PRO A 37 -17.31 -7.13 -39.85
C PRO A 37 -16.49 -8.44 -39.87
N ARG A 38 -16.30 -8.99 -38.65
CA ARG A 38 -16.19 -10.41 -38.24
C ARG A 38 -15.14 -11.31 -38.91
N ASN A 39 -14.28 -11.89 -38.06
CA ASN A 39 -13.87 -13.29 -38.19
C ASN A 39 -13.76 -13.95 -36.80
N GLN A 40 -14.57 -14.99 -36.60
CA GLN A 40 -14.48 -15.94 -35.48
C GLN A 40 -13.34 -16.94 -35.75
N PRO A 41 -12.60 -17.38 -34.73
CA PRO A 41 -11.77 -18.58 -34.85
C PRO A 41 -12.56 -19.86 -34.51
N PRO A 42 -12.29 -20.99 -35.19
CA PRO A 42 -13.03 -22.24 -35.02
C PRO A 42 -12.56 -23.05 -33.80
N ALA A 43 -13.52 -23.79 -33.23
CA ALA A 43 -13.34 -24.79 -32.20
C ALA A 43 -12.79 -26.13 -32.74
N LYS A 44 -11.92 -26.80 -31.96
CA LYS A 44 -11.73 -28.26 -31.91
C LYS A 44 -11.29 -28.62 -30.47
N ASN A 45 -12.10 -29.37 -29.71
CA ASN A 45 -12.06 -30.85 -29.54
C ASN A 45 -10.69 -31.38 -29.10
N GLN A 46 -10.53 -32.39 -28.24
CA GLN A 46 -11.30 -33.11 -27.23
C GLN A 46 -10.28 -34.15 -26.71
N SER A 47 -10.48 -34.63 -25.49
CA SER A 47 -9.96 -35.90 -24.94
C SER A 47 -8.45 -36.06 -24.72
N TYR A 48 -8.04 -36.38 -23.49
CA TYR A 48 -7.44 -37.67 -23.18
C TYR A 48 -7.65 -38.00 -21.69
N ALA A 49 -8.10 -39.22 -21.46
CA ALA A 49 -8.51 -39.76 -20.18
C ALA A 49 -7.34 -40.48 -19.48
N LYS A 50 -7.43 -40.45 -18.14
CA LYS A 50 -7.11 -41.52 -17.17
C LYS A 50 -5.74 -42.20 -17.24
N ASN A 51 -4.98 -42.04 -16.16
CA ASN A 51 -4.25 -43.13 -15.50
C ASN A 51 -4.30 -42.92 -13.98
N GLN A 52 -5.07 -43.76 -13.28
CA GLN A 52 -5.05 -43.90 -11.82
C GLN A 52 -4.15 -45.09 -11.44
N PRO A 53 -3.26 -44.97 -10.43
CA PRO A 53 -2.61 -46.11 -9.81
C PRO A 53 -3.39 -46.64 -8.59
N SER A 54 -3.23 -47.95 -8.39
CA SER A 54 -3.94 -48.88 -7.50
C SER A 54 -3.68 -48.67 -5.99
N PRO A 55 -4.56 -49.20 -5.09
CA PRO A 55 -4.53 -48.89 -3.66
C PRO A 55 -3.82 -49.96 -2.84
N LYS A 56 -2.50 -49.86 -2.64
CA LYS A 56 -1.79 -50.58 -1.57
C LYS A 56 -0.60 -49.76 -1.08
N ASN A 57 -0.83 -49.03 0.02
CA ASN A 57 0.12 -48.54 1.05
C ASN A 57 -0.47 -47.29 1.70
N GLN A 58 -1.39 -47.46 2.66
CA GLN A 58 -1.84 -46.36 3.51
C GLN A 58 -1.08 -46.40 4.85
N PRO A 59 -0.34 -45.33 5.24
CA PRO A 59 0.19 -45.20 6.58
C PRO A 59 -0.93 -44.89 7.58
N PRO A 60 -0.74 -45.18 8.89
CA PRO A 60 -1.80 -45.17 9.89
C PRO A 60 -2.51 -43.83 10.01
N ALA A 61 -3.83 -43.90 10.28
CA ALA A 61 -4.81 -42.81 10.24
C ALA A 61 -4.48 -41.53 11.03
N ARG A 62 -3.48 -41.56 11.92
CA ARG A 62 -3.03 -40.40 12.69
C ARG A 62 -2.17 -39.42 11.87
N ASN A 63 -1.51 -39.87 10.80
CA ASN A 63 -0.76 -39.01 9.88
C ASN A 63 -1.61 -38.51 8.70
N GLN A 64 -2.82 -39.04 8.48
CA GLN A 64 -3.76 -38.54 7.49
C GLN A 64 -4.58 -37.34 7.98
N ALA A 65 -4.60 -37.07 9.30
CA ALA A 65 -5.25 -35.89 9.87
C ALA A 65 -4.44 -34.60 9.65
N LEU A 66 -3.11 -34.68 9.54
CA LEU A 66 -2.23 -33.55 9.19
C LEU A 66 -2.17 -33.29 7.68
N ALA A 67 -2.45 -34.31 6.85
CA ALA A 67 -2.48 -34.21 5.39
C ALA A 67 -3.87 -33.88 4.80
N ARG A 68 -4.88 -33.65 5.66
CA ARG A 68 -6.25 -33.26 5.28
C ARG A 68 -6.60 -31.81 5.59
N ASN A 69 -5.60 -30.97 5.83
CA ASN A 69 -5.81 -29.53 5.72
C ASN A 69 -5.68 -29.16 4.24
N LEU A 70 -6.80 -28.66 3.70
CA LEU A 70 -6.92 -28.04 2.39
C LEU A 70 -5.59 -27.44 1.91
N SER A 71 -5.25 -27.66 0.64
CA SER A 71 -4.27 -26.83 -0.07
C SER A 71 -4.80 -25.39 -0.15
N VAL A 72 -4.86 -24.69 0.99
CA VAL A 72 -5.25 -23.29 1.05
C VAL A 72 -4.14 -22.54 0.35
N GLU A 73 -4.46 -22.00 -0.82
CA GLU A 73 -3.51 -21.17 -1.55
C GLU A 73 -3.19 -19.94 -0.68
N LEU A 74 -1.91 -19.80 -0.33
CA LEU A 74 -1.40 -18.66 0.42
C LEU A 74 -1.44 -17.39 -0.44
N TYR A 75 -1.82 -16.28 0.18
CA TYR A 75 -1.72 -14.96 -0.41
C TYR A 75 -0.26 -14.52 -0.56
N GLY A 76 -0.03 -13.49 -1.37
CA GLY A 76 1.33 -13.02 -1.67
C GLY A 76 2.10 -12.55 -0.42
N ASP A 77 1.43 -11.86 0.50
CA ASP A 77 1.97 -11.41 1.79
C ASP A 77 2.25 -12.56 2.77
N GLU A 78 1.41 -13.59 2.78
CA GLU A 78 1.62 -14.79 3.59
C GLU A 78 2.81 -15.62 3.09
N LYS A 79 2.93 -15.79 1.77
CA LYS A 79 4.11 -16.44 1.16
C LYS A 79 5.38 -15.69 1.55
N ARG A 80 5.36 -14.35 1.52
CA ARG A 80 6.50 -13.50 1.89
C ARG A 80 6.89 -13.63 3.36
N LEU A 81 5.92 -13.64 4.28
CA LEU A 81 6.20 -13.87 5.69
C LEU A 81 6.85 -15.23 5.92
N LEU A 82 6.35 -16.30 5.29
CA LEU A 82 6.96 -17.63 5.41
C LEU A 82 8.38 -17.68 4.82
N GLU A 83 8.64 -16.98 3.71
CA GLU A 83 9.98 -16.84 3.14
C GLU A 83 10.93 -16.14 4.12
N ARG A 84 10.50 -15.04 4.74
CA ARG A 84 11.25 -14.31 5.77
C ARG A 84 11.56 -15.19 6.98
N LEU A 85 10.55 -15.85 7.56
CA LEU A 85 10.74 -16.72 8.72
C LEU A 85 11.71 -17.87 8.44
N LYS A 86 11.67 -18.44 7.23
CA LYS A 86 12.64 -19.45 6.79
C LYS A 86 14.06 -18.89 6.67
N LEU A 87 14.19 -17.70 6.10
CA LEU A 87 15.46 -17.00 5.95
C LEU A 87 16.10 -16.73 7.33
N GLU A 88 15.33 -16.16 8.25
CA GLU A 88 15.78 -15.86 9.61
C GLU A 88 16.11 -17.14 10.39
N LYS A 89 15.32 -18.22 10.20
CA LYS A 89 15.61 -19.53 10.81
C LYS A 89 17.00 -20.05 10.42
N ASN A 90 17.36 -19.89 9.15
CA ASN A 90 18.59 -20.42 8.57
C ASN A 90 19.79 -19.46 8.63
N ALA A 91 19.59 -18.22 9.10
CA ALA A 91 20.65 -17.24 9.23
C ALA A 91 21.70 -17.66 10.27
N ASP A 92 22.97 -17.76 9.85
CA ASP A 92 24.11 -17.94 10.74
C ASP A 92 24.70 -16.58 11.14
N VAL A 93 24.13 -15.99 12.18
CA VAL A 93 24.53 -14.66 12.69
C VAL A 93 25.98 -14.67 13.20
N ASN A 94 26.45 -15.79 13.73
CA ASN A 94 27.82 -15.90 14.26
C ASN A 94 28.84 -15.77 13.13
N SER A 95 28.53 -16.28 11.94
CA SER A 95 29.41 -16.14 10.76
C SER A 95 29.55 -14.70 10.24
N MET A 96 28.69 -13.77 10.68
CA MET A 96 28.67 -12.39 10.19
C MET A 96 29.71 -11.48 10.86
N ASN A 97 30.32 -11.91 11.98
CA ASN A 97 31.32 -11.11 12.73
C ASN A 97 30.87 -9.68 13.07
N LEU A 98 29.61 -9.52 13.50
CA LEU A 98 29.05 -8.20 13.85
C LEU A 98 29.73 -7.64 15.12
N ASN A 99 30.01 -6.33 15.12
CA ASN A 99 30.39 -5.64 16.36
C ASN A 99 29.18 -5.55 17.32
N ALA A 100 29.41 -5.15 18.57
CA ALA A 100 28.36 -5.10 19.59
C ALA A 100 27.15 -4.22 19.20
N THR A 101 27.40 -3.08 18.54
CA THR A 101 26.34 -2.16 18.09
C THR A 101 25.49 -2.80 16.99
N ASP A 102 26.14 -3.37 15.97
CA ASP A 102 25.47 -4.01 14.85
C ASP A 102 24.73 -5.27 15.28
N LYS A 103 25.27 -6.03 16.25
CA LYS A 103 24.59 -7.19 16.82
C LYS A 103 23.31 -6.79 17.56
N ARG A 104 23.34 -5.71 18.34
CA ARG A 104 22.15 -5.18 19.01
C ARG A 104 21.10 -4.75 17.99
N ILE A 105 21.50 -3.99 16.97
CA ILE A 105 20.58 -3.56 15.91
C ILE A 105 20.01 -4.76 15.17
N TYR A 106 20.83 -5.76 14.85
CA TYR A 106 20.32 -7.01 14.29
C TYR A 106 19.24 -7.62 15.19
N ASP A 107 19.50 -7.81 16.48
CA ASP A 107 18.55 -8.48 17.38
C ASP A 107 17.23 -7.72 17.59
N GLU A 108 17.29 -6.39 17.59
CA GLU A 108 16.14 -5.51 17.84
C GLU A 108 15.41 -5.09 16.55
N ASN A 109 15.98 -5.34 15.36
CA ASN A 109 15.47 -4.79 14.09
C ASN A 109 15.34 -5.85 13.00
N PRO A 110 14.39 -6.79 13.15
CA PRO A 110 14.26 -7.91 12.22
C PRO A 110 13.89 -7.52 10.79
N HIS A 111 13.24 -6.37 10.55
CA HIS A 111 13.03 -5.86 9.18
C HIS A 111 14.34 -5.42 8.50
N LEU A 112 15.39 -5.11 9.27
CA LEU A 112 16.70 -4.67 8.77
C LEU A 112 17.74 -5.79 8.67
N HIS A 113 17.40 -7.03 9.04
CA HIS A 113 18.30 -8.19 8.95
C HIS A 113 18.92 -8.36 7.56
N GLU A 114 18.19 -8.04 6.50
CA GLU A 114 18.67 -8.11 5.13
C GLU A 114 19.93 -7.27 4.86
N VAL A 115 20.16 -6.19 5.61
CA VAL A 115 21.40 -5.40 5.50
C VAL A 115 22.60 -6.28 5.81
N PHE A 116 22.56 -6.96 6.95
CA PHE A 116 23.65 -7.79 7.45
C PHE A 116 23.80 -9.10 6.66
N LEU A 117 22.66 -9.74 6.34
CA LEU A 117 22.58 -10.94 5.53
C LEU A 117 23.19 -10.77 4.14
N ASN A 118 23.00 -9.59 3.53
CA ASN A 118 23.60 -9.25 2.25
C ASN A 118 25.00 -8.60 2.37
N ARG A 119 25.63 -8.65 3.55
CA ARG A 119 26.96 -8.12 3.85
C ARG A 119 27.11 -6.63 3.50
N ARG A 120 26.06 -5.85 3.79
CA ARG A 120 26.05 -4.39 3.63
C ARG A 120 26.31 -3.72 4.98
N SER A 121 26.86 -2.51 4.93
CA SER A 121 26.97 -1.67 6.10
C SER A 121 25.61 -1.03 6.42
N LEU A 122 25.24 -1.06 7.69
CA LEU A 122 24.06 -0.34 8.16
C LEU A 122 24.25 1.17 7.97
N THR A 123 23.25 1.80 7.36
CA THR A 123 23.21 3.26 7.22
C THR A 123 22.09 3.81 8.09
N LYS A 124 22.41 4.80 8.92
CA LYS A 124 21.42 5.50 9.74
C LYS A 124 20.89 6.72 9.02
N PHE A 125 19.58 6.92 9.08
CA PHE A 125 18.95 8.16 8.66
C PHE A 125 19.12 9.20 9.77
N MET A 126 19.71 10.34 9.44
CA MET A 126 20.12 11.35 10.43
C MET A 126 19.18 12.57 10.48
N ASN A 127 18.29 12.72 9.51
CA ASN A 127 17.39 13.87 9.43
C ASN A 127 16.10 13.62 10.23
N PRO A 128 15.37 14.67 10.62
CA PRO A 128 14.00 14.51 11.12
C PRO A 128 13.12 13.84 10.07
N PHE A 129 12.27 12.90 10.51
CA PHE A 129 11.29 12.25 9.63
C PHE A 129 10.06 13.15 9.46
N ASN A 130 9.69 13.44 8.22
CA ASN A 130 8.57 14.30 7.86
C ASN A 130 7.83 13.75 6.62
N ASP A 131 6.85 14.51 6.13
CA ASP A 131 6.03 14.19 4.95
C ASP A 131 6.85 14.09 3.65
N GLU A 132 7.96 14.82 3.52
CA GLU A 132 8.85 14.72 2.35
C GLU A 132 9.41 13.30 2.19
N MET A 133 9.60 12.57 3.30
CA MET A 133 10.06 11.17 3.29
C MET A 133 9.01 10.19 2.74
N ARG A 134 7.77 10.65 2.57
CA ARG A 134 6.68 9.90 1.94
C ARG A 134 6.67 10.12 0.43
N ILE A 135 7.30 11.19 -0.08
CA ILE A 135 7.26 11.55 -1.50
C ILE A 135 8.36 10.79 -2.25
N LEU A 136 8.00 10.16 -3.36
CA LEU A 136 8.98 9.52 -4.24
C LEU A 136 9.82 10.59 -4.92
N THR A 137 11.11 10.60 -4.62
CA THR A 137 12.11 11.43 -5.27
C THR A 137 12.87 10.66 -6.35
N ASN A 138 13.44 11.36 -7.32
CA ASN A 138 14.30 10.74 -8.33
C ASN A 138 15.45 9.96 -7.67
N ALA A 139 15.83 8.83 -8.28
CA ALA A 139 17.06 8.14 -7.91
C ALA A 139 18.29 9.06 -8.14
N PRO A 140 19.38 8.87 -7.38
CA PRO A 140 20.65 9.51 -7.70
C PRO A 140 21.13 9.05 -9.08
N GLU A 141 21.93 9.90 -9.76
CA GLU A 141 22.48 9.59 -11.10
C GLU A 141 23.29 8.28 -11.14
N GLN A 142 23.84 7.85 -10.00
CA GLN A 142 24.57 6.61 -9.85
C GLN A 142 23.91 5.73 -8.79
N ILE A 143 23.27 4.65 -9.23
CA ILE A 143 22.74 3.61 -8.34
C ILE A 143 23.84 2.56 -8.11
N PRO A 144 24.20 2.24 -6.86
CA PRO A 144 25.22 1.22 -6.58
C PRO A 144 24.84 -0.13 -7.20
N SER A 145 25.72 -0.77 -7.98
CA SER A 145 25.42 -1.99 -8.74
C SER A 145 25.00 -3.19 -7.87
N ASN A 146 25.52 -3.27 -6.64
CA ASN A 146 25.16 -4.25 -5.61
C ASN A 146 23.75 -4.02 -5.00
N SER A 147 23.13 -2.85 -5.22
CA SER A 147 21.77 -2.56 -4.77
C SER A 147 20.69 -3.25 -5.59
N ILE A 148 20.97 -3.58 -6.85
CA ILE A 148 20.01 -4.11 -7.84
C ILE A 148 20.06 -5.65 -7.93
N ASN A 149 20.90 -6.32 -7.12
CA ASN A 149 21.06 -7.77 -7.22
C ASN A 149 19.77 -8.51 -6.80
N MET A 150 19.12 -9.18 -7.74
CA MET A 150 17.89 -9.95 -7.53
C MET A 150 18.07 -11.19 -6.63
N GLN A 151 19.31 -11.60 -6.36
CA GLN A 151 19.64 -12.68 -5.42
C GLN A 151 19.72 -12.22 -3.97
N ASN A 152 19.59 -10.91 -3.71
CA ASN A 152 19.62 -10.39 -2.35
C ASN A 152 18.49 -10.99 -1.52
N GLN A 153 18.85 -11.38 -0.30
CA GLN A 153 17.90 -11.80 0.73
C GLN A 153 17.07 -10.58 1.16
N SER A 154 15.81 -10.79 1.56
CA SER A 154 14.86 -9.72 1.88
C SER A 154 14.15 -10.04 3.18
N THR A 155 14.12 -9.08 4.09
CA THR A 155 13.45 -9.19 5.40
C THR A 155 12.42 -8.09 5.62
N THR A 156 12.41 -7.06 4.76
CA THR A 156 11.29 -6.13 4.63
C THR A 156 9.95 -6.85 4.42
N GLU A 157 8.94 -6.41 5.16
CA GLU A 157 7.62 -7.02 5.12
C GLU A 157 6.76 -6.54 3.95
N HIS A 158 5.84 -7.42 3.55
CA HIS A 158 4.73 -7.07 2.70
C HIS A 158 3.43 -7.36 3.43
N TRP A 159 2.60 -6.35 3.66
CA TRP A 159 1.29 -6.52 4.29
C TRP A 159 0.25 -5.67 3.58
N GLY A 160 -0.45 -6.29 2.60
CA GLY A 160 -1.30 -5.56 1.65
C GLY A 160 -2.41 -4.72 2.32
N GLN A 161 -3.13 -5.30 3.29
CA GLN A 161 -4.19 -4.56 3.99
C GLN A 161 -3.65 -3.43 4.88
N ARG A 162 -2.48 -3.63 5.51
CA ARG A 162 -1.85 -2.61 6.37
C ARG A 162 -1.34 -1.44 5.55
N LYS A 163 -0.73 -1.74 4.39
CA LYS A 163 -0.27 -0.78 3.38
C LYS A 163 -1.40 0.17 2.97
N LEU A 164 -2.54 -0.41 2.57
CA LEU A 164 -3.73 0.34 2.17
C LEU A 164 -4.25 1.20 3.31
N LEU A 165 -4.54 0.59 4.46
CA LEU A 165 -5.11 1.28 5.61
C LEU A 165 -4.28 2.50 6.04
N LEU A 166 -2.96 2.36 6.19
CA LEU A 166 -2.12 3.47 6.66
C LEU A 166 -2.07 4.61 5.65
N THR A 167 -1.96 4.29 4.37
CA THR A 167 -1.96 5.32 3.30
C THR A 167 -3.31 6.04 3.23
N GLU A 168 -4.41 5.34 3.51
CA GLU A 168 -5.74 5.91 3.56
C GLU A 168 -5.99 6.74 4.83
N ILE A 169 -5.46 6.32 5.99
CA ILE A 169 -5.46 7.14 7.22
C ILE A 169 -4.72 8.45 6.98
N GLU A 170 -3.53 8.40 6.37
CA GLU A 170 -2.75 9.59 6.03
C GLU A 170 -3.55 10.54 5.12
N PHE A 171 -4.12 10.00 4.04
CA PHE A 171 -4.93 10.75 3.09
C PHE A 171 -6.16 11.41 3.74
N LEU A 172 -6.95 10.64 4.50
CA LEU A 172 -8.17 11.14 5.15
C LEU A 172 -7.87 12.09 6.32
N THR A 173 -6.72 11.93 6.98
CA THR A 173 -6.25 12.90 7.98
C THR A 173 -5.93 14.24 7.34
N ALA A 174 -5.21 14.23 6.21
CA ALA A 174 -4.80 15.45 5.52
C ALA A 174 -5.96 16.21 4.86
N TYR A 175 -6.90 15.48 4.23
CA TYR A 175 -7.92 16.09 3.37
C TYR A 175 -9.36 15.92 3.87
N GLY A 176 -9.60 15.02 4.82
CA GLY A 176 -10.91 14.76 5.40
C GLY A 176 -11.15 15.43 6.75
N ALA A 177 -10.15 16.07 7.37
CA ALA A 177 -10.30 16.69 8.68
C ALA A 177 -11.28 17.88 8.66
N GLY A 178 -12.14 17.97 9.67
CA GLY A 178 -12.96 19.16 9.97
C GLY A 178 -14.13 19.44 9.01
N ARG A 179 -14.40 18.58 8.03
CA ARG A 179 -15.49 18.76 7.05
C ARG A 179 -16.16 17.45 6.71
N GLN A 180 -17.46 17.48 6.40
CA GLN A 180 -18.15 16.29 5.89
C GLN A 180 -17.79 16.07 4.42
N PHE A 181 -17.22 14.90 4.11
CA PHE A 181 -17.00 14.45 2.74
C PHE A 181 -17.71 13.12 2.48
N LEU A 182 -18.06 12.93 1.21
CA LEU A 182 -18.34 11.60 0.67
C LEU A 182 -17.04 11.01 0.12
N VAL A 183 -16.58 9.91 0.72
CA VAL A 183 -15.49 9.09 0.20
C VAL A 183 -16.07 8.12 -0.84
N VAL A 184 -15.74 8.36 -2.10
CA VAL A 184 -16.03 7.44 -3.20
C VAL A 184 -14.84 6.52 -3.36
N TYR A 185 -15.00 5.22 -3.11
CA TYR A 185 -13.93 4.24 -3.22
C TYR A 185 -14.22 3.26 -4.35
N ALA A 186 -13.47 3.34 -5.45
CA ALA A 186 -13.51 2.38 -6.55
C ALA A 186 -12.40 1.31 -6.42
N GLY A 187 -12.73 0.03 -6.62
CA GLY A 187 -11.79 -1.07 -6.38
C GLY A 187 -11.62 -1.38 -4.89
N ALA A 188 -12.73 -1.33 -4.15
CA ALA A 188 -12.72 -1.38 -2.69
C ALA A 188 -12.75 -2.80 -2.09
N ALA A 189 -12.99 -3.86 -2.88
CA ALA A 189 -13.06 -5.22 -2.36
C ALA A 189 -11.67 -5.86 -2.22
N PRO A 190 -11.48 -6.82 -1.29
CA PRO A 190 -12.45 -7.27 -0.30
C PRO A 190 -12.68 -6.25 0.83
N GLY A 191 -11.76 -5.29 0.99
CA GLY A 191 -11.95 -4.14 1.87
C GLY A 191 -12.00 -4.48 3.36
N SER A 192 -11.35 -5.56 3.80
CA SER A 192 -11.44 -6.04 5.19
C SER A 192 -11.06 -4.99 6.25
N HIS A 193 -10.21 -4.02 5.90
CA HIS A 193 -9.81 -2.91 6.78
C HIS A 193 -10.81 -1.73 6.81
N LEU A 194 -11.78 -1.66 5.88
CA LEU A 194 -12.61 -0.46 5.67
C LEU A 194 -13.60 -0.18 6.80
N ASN A 195 -14.09 -1.21 7.50
CA ASN A 195 -14.89 -0.98 8.72
C ASN A 195 -14.08 -0.26 9.80
N PHE A 196 -12.81 -0.67 9.98
CA PHE A 196 -11.90 -0.03 10.92
C PHE A 196 -11.57 1.39 10.47
N LEU A 197 -11.21 1.60 9.19
CA LEU A 197 -10.95 2.94 8.65
C LEU A 197 -12.15 3.88 8.88
N SER A 198 -13.36 3.46 8.52
CA SER A 198 -14.56 4.28 8.71
C SER A 198 -14.79 4.63 10.18
N SER A 199 -14.45 3.73 11.12
CA SER A 199 -14.55 3.99 12.56
C SER A 199 -13.64 5.12 13.03
N LEU A 200 -12.48 5.30 12.40
CA LEU A 200 -11.50 6.37 12.73
C LEU A 200 -11.95 7.76 12.27
N PHE A 201 -12.86 7.83 11.30
CA PHE A 201 -13.36 9.08 10.70
C PHE A 201 -14.90 9.12 10.74
N PRO A 202 -15.52 9.31 11.93
CA PRO A 202 -16.97 9.22 12.10
C PRO A 202 -17.79 10.28 11.37
N HIS A 203 -17.16 11.38 10.97
CA HIS A 203 -17.79 12.46 10.20
C HIS A 203 -17.80 12.22 8.69
N LEU A 204 -17.15 11.15 8.19
CA LEU A 204 -17.10 10.81 6.78
C LEU A 204 -18.13 9.73 6.42
N LYS A 205 -18.66 9.81 5.20
CA LYS A 205 -19.49 8.75 4.60
C LYS A 205 -18.74 8.08 3.46
N PHE A 206 -18.93 6.78 3.30
CA PHE A 206 -18.23 5.95 2.33
C PHE A 206 -19.23 5.30 1.38
N VAL A 207 -18.94 5.35 0.08
CA VAL A 207 -19.62 4.51 -0.92
C VAL A 207 -18.56 3.70 -1.64
N LEU A 208 -18.64 2.38 -1.48
CA LEU A 208 -17.65 1.41 -1.90
C LEU A 208 -18.14 0.69 -3.16
N PHE A 209 -17.31 0.65 -4.20
CA PHE A 209 -17.64 0.03 -5.48
C PHE A 209 -16.61 -1.04 -5.85
N ASP A 210 -17.11 -2.24 -6.14
CA ASP A 210 -16.34 -3.35 -6.68
C ASP A 210 -17.28 -4.45 -7.19
N THR A 211 -16.82 -5.28 -8.13
CA THR A 211 -17.55 -6.47 -8.58
C THR A 211 -17.21 -7.70 -7.75
N ALA A 212 -16.04 -7.72 -7.10
CA ALA A 212 -15.58 -8.81 -6.26
C ALA A 212 -16.38 -8.91 -4.95
N GLN A 213 -16.09 -9.95 -4.17
CA GLN A 213 -16.74 -10.18 -2.89
C GLN A 213 -16.15 -9.25 -1.82
N PHE A 214 -17.03 -8.58 -1.08
CA PHE A 214 -16.67 -7.73 0.04
C PHE A 214 -16.64 -8.53 1.36
N ASP A 215 -15.61 -8.26 2.17
CA ASP A 215 -15.51 -8.67 3.57
C ASP A 215 -16.04 -7.56 4.51
N VAL A 216 -15.92 -6.29 4.08
CA VAL A 216 -16.50 -5.12 4.77
C VAL A 216 -18.02 -5.25 4.89
N GLN A 217 -18.53 -4.87 6.06
CA GLN A 217 -19.96 -4.84 6.34
C GLN A 217 -20.54 -3.43 6.17
N PRO A 218 -21.76 -3.30 5.62
CA PRO A 218 -22.41 -2.00 5.52
C PRO A 218 -22.71 -1.45 6.92
N THR A 219 -22.73 -0.13 7.02
CA THR A 219 -23.06 0.61 8.26
C THR A 219 -23.90 1.84 7.89
N ASP A 220 -24.28 2.63 8.88
CA ASP A 220 -24.85 3.97 8.66
C ASP A 220 -23.92 4.91 7.86
N ARG A 221 -22.61 4.64 7.90
CA ARG A 221 -21.56 5.39 7.20
C ARG A 221 -21.06 4.71 5.93
N ILE A 222 -21.22 3.40 5.79
CA ILE A 222 -20.70 2.62 4.65
C ILE A 222 -21.86 2.08 3.81
N THR A 223 -21.94 2.55 2.57
CA THR A 223 -22.79 1.95 1.53
C THR A 223 -21.94 1.09 0.59
N ILE A 224 -22.32 -0.17 0.41
CA ILE A 224 -21.65 -1.09 -0.51
C ILE A 224 -22.43 -1.20 -1.82
N ARG A 225 -21.74 -1.10 -2.95
CA ARG A 225 -22.29 -1.23 -4.30
C ARG A 225 -21.51 -2.31 -5.05
N LYS A 226 -22.08 -3.52 -5.12
CA LYS A 226 -21.48 -4.66 -5.83
C LYS A 226 -21.65 -4.51 -7.35
N GLN A 227 -20.94 -3.56 -7.94
CA GLN A 227 -20.97 -3.24 -9.36
C GLN A 227 -19.61 -2.66 -9.80
N LYS A 228 -19.34 -2.69 -11.11
CA LYS A 228 -18.18 -2.01 -11.69
C LYS A 228 -18.32 -0.50 -11.49
N PHE A 229 -17.22 0.18 -11.17
CA PHE A 229 -17.17 1.63 -11.23
C PHE A 229 -16.88 2.04 -12.68
N ASP A 230 -17.77 2.83 -13.29
CA ASP A 230 -17.66 3.28 -14.67
C ASP A 230 -17.99 4.78 -14.78
N THR A 231 -18.03 5.30 -16.02
CA THR A 231 -18.26 6.73 -16.25
C THR A 231 -19.65 7.19 -15.83
N ASP A 232 -20.67 6.33 -15.90
CA ASP A 232 -22.04 6.69 -15.51
C ASP A 232 -22.17 6.72 -13.99
N VAL A 233 -21.55 5.74 -13.32
CA VAL A 233 -21.43 5.75 -11.85
C VAL A 233 -20.69 6.99 -11.37
N ALA A 234 -19.58 7.36 -12.01
CA ALA A 234 -18.83 8.57 -11.68
C ALA A 234 -19.68 9.85 -11.81
N ARG A 235 -20.45 9.98 -12.90
CA ARG A 235 -21.37 11.14 -13.10
C ARG A 235 -22.46 11.19 -12.04
N ASN A 236 -23.05 10.04 -11.69
CA ASN A 236 -24.09 9.96 -10.67
C ASN A 236 -23.57 10.30 -9.26
N CYS A 237 -22.33 9.92 -8.95
CA CYS A 237 -21.71 10.33 -7.69
C CYS A 237 -21.47 11.84 -7.65
N ALA A 238 -20.96 12.42 -8.75
CA ALA A 238 -20.68 13.85 -8.85
C ALA A 238 -21.92 14.74 -8.69
N SER A 239 -23.09 14.28 -9.13
CA SER A 239 -24.35 15.02 -8.98
C SER A 239 -24.93 14.98 -7.57
N SER A 240 -24.47 14.05 -6.72
CA SER A 240 -25.03 13.82 -5.38
C SER A 240 -24.45 14.73 -4.30
N THR A 241 -23.21 15.20 -4.45
CA THR A 241 -22.54 16.10 -3.49
C THR A 241 -21.29 16.76 -4.09
N PRO A 242 -20.98 18.04 -3.76
CA PRO A 242 -19.78 18.71 -4.25
C PRO A 242 -18.50 18.36 -3.47
N ASP A 243 -18.62 17.85 -2.25
CA ASP A 243 -17.50 17.57 -1.35
C ASP A 243 -17.17 16.06 -1.39
N ILE A 244 -16.35 15.69 -2.37
CA ILE A 244 -15.92 14.30 -2.61
C ILE A 244 -14.42 14.16 -2.34
N LEU A 245 -14.06 13.08 -1.64
CA LEU A 245 -12.71 12.51 -1.66
C LEU A 245 -12.76 11.22 -2.47
N PHE A 246 -11.84 11.05 -3.42
CA PHE A 246 -11.86 9.89 -4.31
C PHE A 246 -10.67 8.98 -4.01
N ILE A 247 -10.94 7.71 -3.73
CA ILE A 247 -9.91 6.68 -3.59
C ILE A 247 -10.13 5.66 -4.70
N CYS A 248 -9.07 5.35 -5.45
CA CYS A 248 -9.16 4.39 -6.53
C CYS A 248 -8.03 3.36 -6.46
N ASN A 249 -8.42 2.10 -6.29
CA ASN A 249 -7.53 0.95 -6.25
C ASN A 249 -8.04 -0.15 -7.20
N VAL A 250 -8.52 0.25 -8.38
CA VAL A 250 -8.93 -0.70 -9.42
C VAL A 250 -7.71 -1.39 -10.03
N HIS A 251 -7.89 -2.67 -10.32
CA HIS A 251 -6.94 -3.51 -11.02
C HIS A 251 -7.72 -4.43 -11.95
N THR A 252 -7.54 -4.28 -13.27
CA THR A 252 -8.19 -5.15 -14.26
C THR A 252 -7.50 -6.52 -14.38
N PHE A 253 -6.29 -6.67 -13.85
CA PHE A 253 -5.54 -7.91 -13.97
C PHE A 253 -6.12 -9.06 -13.13
N ASN A 254 -6.19 -10.24 -13.75
CA ASN A 254 -6.35 -11.51 -13.05
C ASN A 254 -4.95 -12.14 -12.90
N SER A 255 -4.64 -12.74 -11.74
CA SER A 255 -3.28 -13.09 -11.27
C SER A 255 -2.43 -14.00 -12.16
N TYR A 256 -2.94 -14.49 -13.29
CA TYR A 256 -2.28 -15.46 -14.14
C TYR A 256 -1.60 -14.88 -15.38
N GLN A 257 -1.97 -13.67 -15.84
CA GLN A 257 -1.35 -13.04 -17.02
C GLN A 257 -1.36 -11.51 -16.88
N TYR A 258 -0.25 -10.93 -16.45
CA TYR A 258 -0.07 -9.47 -16.50
C TYR A 258 0.03 -9.01 -17.95
N GLN A 259 -0.89 -8.13 -18.37
CA GLN A 259 -0.77 -7.39 -19.62
C GLN A 259 -0.59 -5.91 -19.31
N GLU A 260 0.44 -5.29 -19.88
CA GLU A 260 0.73 -3.87 -19.70
C GLU A 260 -0.43 -2.97 -20.18
N GLN A 261 -1.21 -3.45 -21.16
CA GLN A 261 -2.41 -2.79 -21.64
C GLN A 261 -3.46 -2.59 -20.55
N ASP A 262 -3.60 -3.55 -19.62
CA ASP A 262 -4.56 -3.46 -18.51
C ASP A 262 -4.19 -2.29 -17.58
N THR A 263 -2.89 -2.10 -17.34
CA THR A 263 -2.39 -0.96 -16.53
C THR A 263 -2.70 0.36 -17.22
N VAL A 264 -2.52 0.45 -18.54
CA VAL A 264 -2.89 1.65 -19.30
C VAL A 264 -4.38 1.92 -19.21
N GLU A 265 -5.22 0.90 -19.37
CA GLU A 265 -6.68 1.04 -19.27
C GLU A 265 -7.12 1.48 -17.87
N ASP A 266 -6.59 0.87 -16.82
CA ASP A 266 -6.87 1.24 -15.42
C ASP A 266 -6.51 2.70 -15.15
N MET A 267 -5.33 3.14 -15.60
CA MET A 267 -4.92 4.54 -15.46
C MET A 267 -5.85 5.47 -16.26
N GLU A 268 -6.14 5.18 -17.52
CA GLU A 268 -7.04 6.00 -18.34
C GLU A 268 -8.43 6.13 -17.71
N ASN A 269 -8.97 5.04 -17.17
CA ASN A 269 -10.23 5.04 -16.43
C ASN A 269 -10.16 5.92 -15.18
N GLN A 270 -9.13 5.76 -14.34
CA GLN A 270 -8.90 6.62 -13.17
C GLN A 270 -8.85 8.12 -13.55
N LYS A 271 -8.17 8.46 -14.65
CA LYS A 271 -8.09 9.83 -15.17
C LYS A 271 -9.45 10.38 -15.58
N VAL A 272 -10.26 9.59 -16.28
CA VAL A 272 -11.61 9.98 -16.69
C VAL A 272 -12.51 10.16 -15.47
N TRP A 273 -12.49 9.21 -14.54
CA TRP A 273 -13.31 9.27 -13.33
C TRP A 273 -12.97 10.45 -12.44
N HIS A 274 -11.68 10.75 -12.24
CA HIS A 274 -11.25 11.94 -11.51
C HIS A 274 -11.84 13.23 -12.11
N LYS A 275 -11.78 13.38 -13.45
CA LYS A 275 -12.34 14.54 -14.15
C LYS A 275 -13.87 14.64 -14.06
N LEU A 276 -14.56 13.50 -14.03
CA LEU A 276 -16.03 13.45 -13.92
C LEU A 276 -16.49 13.73 -12.48
N LEU A 277 -15.83 13.12 -11.48
CA LEU A 277 -16.13 13.30 -10.06
C LEU A 277 -15.79 14.70 -9.58
N LYS A 278 -14.74 15.32 -10.14
CA LYS A 278 -14.17 16.60 -9.68
C LYS A 278 -13.95 16.64 -8.16
N PRO A 279 -13.30 15.61 -7.58
CA PRO A 279 -13.13 15.50 -6.14
C PRO A 279 -12.21 16.59 -5.61
N THR A 280 -12.29 16.92 -4.32
CA THR A 280 -11.35 17.85 -3.68
C THR A 280 -9.91 17.33 -3.77
N MET A 281 -9.73 16.04 -3.49
CA MET A 281 -8.46 15.33 -3.65
C MET A 281 -8.73 13.89 -4.06
N SER A 282 -7.81 13.29 -4.82
CA SER A 282 -7.82 11.86 -5.12
C SER A 282 -6.57 11.17 -4.61
N LEU A 283 -6.75 9.94 -4.14
CA LEU A 283 -5.70 8.97 -3.89
C LEU A 283 -5.83 7.86 -4.94
N LEU A 284 -5.01 7.94 -5.99
CA LEU A 284 -5.08 7.02 -7.13
C LEU A 284 -4.00 5.96 -7.04
N ASN A 285 -4.32 4.75 -7.49
CA ASN A 285 -3.33 3.73 -7.77
C ASN A 285 -2.42 4.19 -8.91
N PHE A 286 -1.10 4.18 -8.70
CA PHE A 286 -0.14 4.74 -9.66
C PHE A 286 0.99 3.76 -9.97
N ARG A 287 0.92 3.21 -11.18
CA ARG A 287 1.88 2.26 -11.73
C ARG A 287 2.13 2.58 -13.19
N LEU A 288 3.30 3.14 -13.51
CA LEU A 288 3.62 3.51 -14.89
C LEU A 288 3.86 2.26 -15.76
N PRO A 289 3.35 2.24 -17.01
CA PRO A 289 3.74 1.25 -18.01
C PRO A 289 5.25 1.34 -18.30
N ARG A 290 5.93 0.19 -18.43
CA ARG A 290 7.38 0.10 -18.62
C ARG A 290 7.82 0.43 -20.05
N LYS A 291 7.07 -0.02 -21.07
CA LYS A 291 7.49 0.04 -22.47
C LYS A 291 7.27 1.38 -23.15
N SER A 292 6.59 2.33 -22.51
CA SER A 292 6.25 3.61 -23.13
C SER A 292 7.41 4.62 -23.12
N GLY A 293 8.38 4.46 -22.21
CA GLY A 293 9.46 5.42 -21.94
C GLY A 293 8.94 6.73 -21.34
N LYS A 294 7.94 7.36 -21.98
CA LYS A 294 7.19 8.50 -21.46
C LYS A 294 5.69 8.19 -21.43
N PHE A 295 5.01 8.60 -20.37
CA PHE A 295 3.57 8.41 -20.19
C PHE A 295 2.90 9.71 -19.71
N GLU A 296 1.90 10.19 -20.43
CA GLU A 296 1.15 11.39 -20.04
C GLU A 296 -0.01 11.03 -19.11
N TYR A 297 -0.01 11.60 -17.90
CA TYR A 297 -1.02 11.32 -16.89
C TYR A 297 -1.34 12.55 -16.04
N LEU A 298 -2.27 12.42 -15.09
CA LEU A 298 -2.57 13.48 -14.11
C LEU A 298 -1.30 13.87 -13.33
N ASN A 299 -1.07 15.16 -13.18
CA ASN A 299 -0.02 15.70 -12.32
C ASN A 299 -0.43 15.51 -10.86
N GLY A 300 0.51 15.04 -10.04
CA GLY A 300 0.27 14.79 -8.63
C GLY A 300 1.56 14.49 -7.89
N GLN A 301 1.44 14.32 -6.58
CA GLN A 301 2.53 13.86 -5.73
C GLN A 301 2.50 12.35 -5.62
N SER A 302 3.57 11.69 -6.08
CA SER A 302 3.75 10.25 -5.93
C SER A 302 4.17 9.95 -4.49
N ILE A 303 3.32 9.27 -3.74
CA ILE A 303 3.58 8.90 -2.35
C ILE A 303 3.90 7.40 -2.27
N ILE A 304 4.94 7.07 -1.51
CA ILE A 304 5.40 5.72 -1.23
C ILE A 304 4.46 5.09 -0.19
N GLU A 305 4.16 3.80 -0.31
CA GLU A 305 3.29 3.13 0.67
C GLU A 305 4.13 2.31 1.67
N PRO A 306 3.91 2.44 3.00
CA PRO A 306 4.58 1.59 3.97
C PRO A 306 4.09 0.14 3.84
N TRP A 307 4.94 -0.83 4.15
CA TRP A 307 4.61 -2.27 4.08
C TRP A 307 4.27 -2.75 2.65
N ALA A 308 4.64 -1.98 1.63
CA ALA A 308 4.52 -2.38 0.25
C ALA A 308 5.43 -3.56 -0.07
N SER A 309 5.13 -4.30 -1.14
CA SER A 309 6.04 -5.34 -1.60
C SER A 309 7.35 -4.71 -2.04
N LYS A 310 8.50 -5.26 -1.64
CA LYS A 310 9.83 -4.77 -2.11
C LYS A 310 9.99 -4.79 -3.64
N ARG A 311 9.21 -5.63 -4.33
CA ARG A 311 9.24 -5.77 -5.79
C ARG A 311 8.18 -4.92 -6.50
N THR A 312 7.44 -4.10 -5.77
CA THR A 312 6.40 -3.28 -6.38
C THR A 312 7.03 -2.20 -7.27
N ILE A 313 6.33 -1.88 -8.36
CA ILE A 313 6.57 -0.70 -9.20
C ILE A 313 5.37 0.26 -9.13
N GLU A 314 4.58 0.11 -8.08
CA GLU A 314 3.37 0.85 -7.79
C GLU A 314 3.59 1.72 -6.56
N CYS A 315 3.01 2.91 -6.58
CA CYS A 315 2.83 3.77 -5.43
C CYS A 315 1.41 4.37 -5.46
N ARG A 316 1.13 5.39 -4.65
CA ARG A 316 -0.09 6.19 -4.78
C ARG A 316 0.20 7.55 -5.39
N LEU A 317 -0.78 8.14 -6.07
CA LEU A 317 -0.71 9.49 -6.61
C LEU A 317 -1.78 10.36 -5.96
N LEU A 318 -1.35 11.43 -5.28
CA LEU A 318 -2.22 12.47 -4.76
C LEU A 318 -2.51 13.49 -5.86
N VAL A 319 -3.78 13.65 -6.21
CA VAL A 319 -4.21 14.48 -7.35
C VAL A 319 -5.27 15.48 -6.92
N GLU A 320 -4.98 16.77 -7.13
CA GLU A 320 -5.91 17.86 -6.90
C GLU A 320 -7.02 17.90 -7.95
N LYS A 321 -8.18 18.46 -7.57
CA LYS A 321 -9.39 18.59 -8.41
C LYS A 321 -9.16 18.99 -9.87
N ASP A 322 -8.30 19.98 -10.10
CA ASP A 322 -8.06 20.58 -11.42
C ASP A 322 -6.67 20.24 -11.95
N ALA A 323 -6.14 19.07 -11.57
CA ALA A 323 -4.81 18.63 -11.96
C ALA A 323 -4.63 18.64 -13.48
N LYS A 324 -3.54 19.29 -13.90
CA LYS A 324 -3.08 19.29 -15.29
C LYS A 324 -2.46 17.94 -15.64
N LEU A 325 -2.21 17.72 -16.93
CA LEU A 325 -1.43 16.58 -17.36
C LEU A 325 0.07 16.84 -17.20
N LYS A 326 0.82 15.80 -16.91
CA LYS A 326 2.28 15.77 -16.81
C LYS A 326 2.79 14.57 -17.59
N GLN A 327 3.88 14.77 -18.32
CA GLN A 327 4.63 13.68 -18.92
C GLN A 327 5.58 13.08 -17.88
N TYR A 328 5.37 11.82 -17.53
CA TYR A 328 6.22 11.04 -16.64
C TYR A 328 7.24 10.25 -17.46
N ASP A 329 8.43 10.07 -16.90
CA ASP A 329 9.45 9.16 -17.43
C ASP A 329 9.34 7.83 -16.67
N SER A 330 8.94 6.77 -17.38
CA SER A 330 8.70 5.46 -16.77
C SER A 330 9.98 4.83 -16.23
N THR A 331 11.11 5.04 -16.91
CA THR A 331 12.40 4.48 -16.50
C THR A 331 12.89 5.17 -15.25
N ALA A 332 12.90 6.50 -15.23
CA ALA A 332 13.34 7.26 -14.06
C ALA A 332 12.47 6.96 -12.82
N PHE A 333 11.17 6.72 -13.03
CA PHE A 333 10.25 6.34 -11.96
C PHE A 333 10.52 4.93 -11.41
N GLU A 334 10.78 3.95 -12.28
CA GLU A 334 11.16 2.59 -11.86
C GLU A 334 12.51 2.58 -11.13
N ASP A 335 13.48 3.38 -11.60
CA ASP A 335 14.78 3.56 -10.95
C ASP A 335 14.62 4.18 -9.55
N ALA A 336 13.76 5.19 -9.40
CA ALA A 336 13.44 5.80 -8.12
C ALA A 336 12.86 4.80 -7.11
N LEU A 337 11.87 3.99 -7.52
CA LEU A 337 11.28 2.97 -6.65
C LEU A 337 12.28 1.86 -6.33
N THR A 338 13.09 1.45 -7.30
CA THR A 338 14.14 0.45 -7.10
C THR A 338 15.17 0.92 -6.10
N TYR A 339 15.61 2.18 -6.22
CA TYR A 339 16.53 2.80 -5.26
C TYR A 339 15.90 2.85 -3.86
N PHE A 340 14.67 3.33 -3.75
CA PHE A 340 13.96 3.38 -2.48
C PHE A 340 13.89 2.00 -1.82
N HIS A 341 13.41 0.97 -2.54
CA HIS A 341 13.22 -0.37 -1.97
C HIS A 341 14.52 -1.07 -1.57
N ASN A 342 15.62 -0.81 -2.26
CA ASN A 342 16.88 -1.52 -2.04
C ASN A 342 17.91 -0.76 -1.22
N ILE A 343 17.74 0.55 -1.04
CA ILE A 343 18.65 1.42 -0.30
C ILE A 343 17.90 2.15 0.81
N THR A 344 16.99 3.06 0.47
CA THR A 344 16.37 3.97 1.43
C THR A 344 15.53 3.23 2.47
N ARG A 345 14.67 2.31 2.04
CA ARG A 345 13.73 1.58 2.89
C ARG A 345 14.42 0.74 3.98
N ILE A 346 15.65 0.30 3.73
CA ILE A 346 16.44 -0.57 4.61
C ILE A 346 17.48 0.21 5.43
N MET A 347 17.38 1.53 5.49
CA MET A 347 18.13 2.35 6.44
C MET A 347 17.53 2.21 7.84
N TYR A 348 18.31 2.58 8.86
CA TYR A 348 17.86 2.66 10.24
C TYR A 348 17.26 4.05 10.53
N TYR A 349 16.01 4.09 10.96
CA TYR A 349 15.20 5.28 11.26
C TYR A 349 14.86 5.34 12.74
N GLU A 350 15.65 6.10 13.49
CA GLU A 350 15.51 6.18 14.95
C GLU A 350 14.14 6.75 15.38
N HIS A 351 13.59 6.21 16.46
CA HIS A 351 12.37 6.67 17.11
C HIS A 351 12.39 6.31 18.60
N ASN A 352 11.49 6.92 19.39
CA ASN A 352 11.52 6.79 20.85
C ASN A 352 10.72 5.59 21.39
N ILE A 353 10.03 4.85 20.52
CA ILE A 353 9.34 3.61 20.90
C ILE A 353 10.39 2.52 21.09
N LYS A 354 10.42 1.91 22.28
CA LYS A 354 11.32 0.80 22.56
C LYS A 354 10.77 -0.50 21.96
N TYR A 355 11.69 -1.37 21.58
CA TYR A 355 11.38 -2.66 20.98
C TYR A 355 10.49 -3.54 21.87
N ASP A 356 10.66 -3.51 23.19
CA ASP A 356 9.88 -4.28 24.15
C ASP A 356 8.52 -3.66 24.51
N GLU A 357 8.28 -2.42 24.09
CA GLU A 357 7.03 -1.69 24.34
C GLU A 357 6.03 -1.81 23.18
N ALA A 358 6.46 -2.26 22.00
CA ALA A 358 5.62 -2.36 20.80
C ALA A 358 5.78 -3.69 20.07
N GLU A 359 4.70 -4.14 19.43
CA GLU A 359 4.75 -5.31 18.54
C GLU A 359 5.57 -4.95 17.28
N GLY A 360 6.87 -5.22 17.29
CA GLY A 360 7.73 -5.17 16.08
C GLY A 360 7.94 -3.81 15.40
N LEU A 361 7.76 -2.70 16.13
CA LEU A 361 8.16 -1.37 15.65
C LEU A 361 9.66 -1.17 15.84
N ASP A 362 10.42 -1.46 14.78
CA ASP A 362 11.83 -1.85 14.85
C ASP A 362 12.76 -0.95 14.00
N HIS A 363 12.56 0.37 14.08
CA HIS A 363 13.35 1.41 13.42
C HIS A 363 13.54 1.25 11.90
N CYS A 364 12.80 0.38 11.19
CA CYS A 364 12.81 0.39 9.74
C CYS A 364 11.97 1.56 9.19
N TYR A 365 12.10 1.84 7.88
CA TYR A 365 11.32 2.88 7.22
C TYR A 365 9.81 2.68 7.42
N ASP A 366 9.33 1.45 7.29
CA ASP A 366 7.90 1.14 7.36
C ASP A 366 7.34 1.43 8.77
N CYS A 367 8.05 1.01 9.81
CA CYS A 367 7.74 1.31 11.21
C CYS A 367 7.74 2.82 11.48
N ARG A 368 8.80 3.53 11.05
CA ARG A 368 8.91 4.97 11.24
C ARG A 368 7.80 5.74 10.53
N THR A 369 7.47 5.31 9.32
CA THR A 369 6.37 5.87 8.53
C THR A 369 5.02 5.65 9.21
N GLU A 370 4.77 4.44 9.71
CA GLU A 370 3.55 4.13 10.42
C GLU A 370 3.40 5.00 11.67
N ILE A 371 4.45 5.09 12.49
CA ILE A 371 4.49 5.96 13.68
C ILE A 371 4.11 7.38 13.28
N PHE A 372 4.74 7.92 12.23
CA PHE A 372 4.47 9.27 11.73
C PHE A 372 2.99 9.45 11.33
N ILE A 373 2.42 8.54 10.54
CA ILE A 373 1.02 8.60 10.08
C ILE A 373 0.05 8.55 11.26
N LEU A 374 0.27 7.63 12.21
CA LEU A 374 -0.61 7.48 13.36
C LEU A 374 -0.51 8.69 14.30
N GLN A 375 0.68 9.26 14.49
CA GLN A 375 0.88 10.48 15.26
C GLN A 375 0.19 11.68 14.61
N LEU A 376 0.25 11.82 13.28
CA LEU A 376 -0.51 12.84 12.56
C LEU A 376 -2.02 12.69 12.79
N TYR A 377 -2.55 11.47 12.64
CA TYR A 377 -3.97 11.20 12.89
C TYR A 377 -4.38 11.56 14.32
N LEU A 378 -3.65 11.09 15.32
CA LEU A 378 -3.94 11.34 16.73
C LEU A 378 -3.87 12.85 17.05
N SER A 379 -2.91 13.56 16.48
CA SER A 379 -2.74 15.00 16.71
C SER A 379 -3.84 15.82 16.04
N ILE A 380 -4.18 15.52 14.80
CA ILE A 380 -5.11 16.34 13.98
C ILE A 380 -6.57 15.96 14.22
N ILE A 381 -6.87 14.67 14.29
CA ILE A 381 -8.25 14.16 14.41
C ILE A 381 -8.66 13.99 15.87
N GLN A 382 -7.76 13.51 16.73
CA GLN A 382 -8.06 13.29 18.14
C GLN A 382 -7.55 14.41 19.06
N ASN A 383 -6.86 15.42 18.54
CA ASN A 383 -6.30 16.55 19.30
C ASN A 383 -5.40 16.12 20.47
N VAL A 384 -4.66 15.02 20.30
CA VAL A 384 -3.66 14.57 21.29
C VAL A 384 -2.42 15.46 21.17
N THR A 385 -2.06 16.16 22.24
CA THR A 385 -0.95 17.13 22.26
C THR A 385 0.20 16.72 23.18
N ASP A 386 -0.05 15.84 24.15
CA ASP A 386 0.98 15.32 25.06
C ASP A 386 1.81 14.24 24.37
N GLU A 387 3.14 14.37 24.39
CA GLU A 387 4.05 13.47 23.64
C GLU A 387 4.04 12.03 24.18
N ALA A 388 3.89 11.86 25.50
CA ALA A 388 3.86 10.54 26.12
C ALA A 388 2.53 9.81 25.81
N ASP A 389 1.40 10.51 25.92
CA ASP A 389 0.09 9.97 25.52
C ASP A 389 0.05 9.69 24.01
N LEU A 390 0.62 10.57 23.19
CA LEU A 390 0.74 10.38 21.74
C LEU A 390 1.50 9.08 21.43
N THR A 391 2.67 8.89 22.03
CA THR A 391 3.48 7.68 21.85
C THR A 391 2.74 6.43 22.30
N LYS A 392 2.13 6.45 23.48
CA LYS A 392 1.34 5.34 24.03
C LYS A 392 0.17 4.96 23.11
N ARG A 393 -0.57 5.95 22.60
CA ARG A 393 -1.69 5.72 21.69
C ARG A 393 -1.23 5.25 20.32
N THR A 394 -0.10 5.73 19.81
CA THR A 394 0.50 5.23 18.58
C THR A 394 0.81 3.74 18.68
N VAL A 395 1.45 3.30 19.77
CA VAL A 395 1.75 1.88 20.02
C VAL A 395 0.46 1.05 20.08
N GLN A 396 -0.54 1.51 20.84
CA GLN A 396 -1.82 0.82 20.97
C GLN A 396 -2.53 0.71 19.61
N MET A 397 -2.60 1.81 18.86
CA MET A 397 -3.28 1.85 17.57
C MET A 397 -2.56 0.97 16.54
N SER A 398 -1.22 0.94 16.54
CA SER A 398 -0.43 0.03 15.72
C SER A 398 -0.75 -1.43 16.00
N SER A 399 -0.90 -1.82 17.27
CA SER A 399 -1.32 -3.19 17.60
C SER A 399 -2.76 -3.48 17.21
N ASP A 400 -3.67 -2.52 17.45
CA ASP A 400 -5.08 -2.68 17.11
C ASP A 400 -5.24 -2.90 15.61
N ILE A 401 -4.49 -2.16 14.77
CA ILE A 401 -4.47 -2.36 13.33
C ILE A 401 -4.19 -3.83 12.99
N SER A 402 -3.15 -4.43 13.56
CA SER A 402 -2.82 -5.85 13.31
C SER A 402 -3.99 -6.79 13.56
N ARG A 403 -4.83 -6.49 14.56
CA ARG A 403 -5.97 -7.32 14.98
C ARG A 403 -7.26 -7.03 14.22
N GLN A 404 -7.39 -5.82 13.65
CA GLN A 404 -8.61 -5.36 12.99
C GLN A 404 -8.61 -5.59 11.48
N ILE A 405 -7.43 -5.67 10.85
CA ILE A 405 -7.31 -5.82 9.38
C ILE A 405 -7.21 -7.27 8.89
N VAL A 406 -7.33 -8.24 9.78
CA VAL A 406 -7.16 -9.67 9.51
C VAL A 406 -8.50 -10.36 9.27
N ASN A 407 -8.51 -11.29 8.31
CA ASN A 407 -9.62 -12.23 8.16
C ASN A 407 -9.45 -13.35 9.20
N LYS A 408 -10.20 -13.27 10.30
CA LYS A 408 -10.09 -14.22 11.44
C LYS A 408 -10.31 -15.68 11.04
N ALA A 409 -11.20 -15.95 10.10
CA ALA A 409 -11.44 -17.32 9.61
C ALA A 409 -10.22 -17.87 8.86
N ARG A 410 -9.53 -17.01 8.10
CA ARG A 410 -8.28 -17.35 7.42
C ARG A 410 -7.12 -17.50 8.39
N GLU A 411 -7.00 -16.61 9.38
CA GLU A 411 -5.99 -16.71 10.42
C GLU A 411 -6.11 -18.03 11.18
N GLN A 412 -7.34 -18.39 11.57
CA GLN A 412 -7.63 -19.65 12.26
C GLN A 412 -7.34 -20.87 11.37
N SER A 413 -7.66 -20.82 10.08
CA SER A 413 -7.41 -21.95 9.18
C SER A 413 -5.94 -22.15 8.84
N LEU A 414 -5.16 -21.06 8.78
CA LEU A 414 -3.72 -21.11 8.55
C LEU A 414 -2.93 -21.37 9.84
N GLY A 415 -3.49 -21.06 11.01
CA GLY A 415 -2.78 -21.14 12.29
C GLY A 415 -1.64 -20.12 12.44
N ILE A 416 -1.63 -19.08 11.59
CA ILE A 416 -0.59 -18.04 11.57
C ILE A 416 -1.22 -16.75 12.06
N LYS A 417 -0.83 -16.27 13.25
CA LYS A 417 -1.18 -14.92 13.69
C LYS A 417 -0.42 -13.90 12.86
N ARG A 418 -1.12 -12.91 12.30
CA ARG A 418 -0.50 -11.82 11.54
C ARG A 418 -0.36 -10.59 12.42
N THR A 419 0.79 -10.44 13.05
CA THR A 419 1.19 -9.27 13.84
C THR A 419 2.50 -8.72 13.31
N LEU A 420 2.87 -7.51 13.77
CA LEU A 420 4.23 -6.99 13.55
C LEU A 420 5.24 -7.65 14.50
N ASP A 421 4.77 -8.24 15.60
CA ASP A 421 5.62 -8.90 16.57
C ASP A 421 6.57 -9.91 15.91
N TYR A 422 7.83 -9.83 16.32
CA TYR A 422 8.85 -10.76 15.87
C TYR A 422 8.65 -12.08 16.60
N ILE A 423 8.48 -13.17 15.86
CA ILE A 423 8.52 -14.50 16.46
C ILE A 423 9.97 -14.77 16.87
N GLN A 424 10.32 -14.39 18.11
CA GLN A 424 11.62 -14.70 18.68
C GLN A 424 11.90 -16.20 18.55
N LYS A 425 13.10 -16.54 18.08
CA LYS A 425 13.69 -17.87 18.25
C LYS A 425 13.88 -18.14 19.74
N ASN A 426 12.83 -18.50 20.47
CA ASN A 426 12.99 -19.05 21.80
C ASN A 426 12.98 -20.57 21.72
N THR A 427 14.16 -21.14 21.96
CA THR A 427 14.36 -22.22 22.93
C THR A 427 13.10 -23.03 23.25
N THR A 428 13.06 -24.28 22.77
CA THR A 428 12.07 -25.34 23.07
C THR A 428 10.73 -25.38 22.33
N ALA A 429 10.55 -24.69 21.19
CA ALA A 429 9.46 -25.00 20.26
C ALA A 429 9.95 -25.72 18.99
N SER A 430 10.71 -26.81 19.16
CA SER A 430 11.04 -27.75 18.08
C SER A 430 9.91 -28.77 17.91
N SER A 431 8.76 -28.36 17.39
CA SER A 431 7.82 -29.23 16.66
C SER A 431 6.52 -28.46 16.43
N ASN A 432 6.08 -28.39 15.18
CA ASN A 432 4.80 -27.84 14.70
C ASN A 432 4.87 -26.37 14.24
N LEU A 433 5.61 -26.15 13.15
CA LEU A 433 5.26 -25.21 12.09
C LEU A 433 5.35 -25.94 10.76
#